data_AF-A0A8S3F9N1-F1
#
_entry.id   AF-A0A8S3F9N1-F1
#
_cell.length_a   1.000
_cell.length_b   1.000
_cell.length_c   1.000
_cell.angle_alpha   90.00
_cell.angle_beta   90.00
_cell.angle_gamma   90.00
#
_symmetry.space_group_name_H-M   'P 1'
#
loop_
_entity.id
_entity.type
_entity.pdbx_description
1 polymer ?
#
loop_
_entity_poly.entity_id
_entity_poly.type
_entity_poly.pdbx_seq_one_letter_code
_entity_poly.pdbx_strand_id
1 'polypeptide(L)'
;MTDWFETIKLNYGIDNATGKNYFDPRPPLWDKIFRILSYWIDKGIDGFRCDMAEMVPVEFWHWLIVTIRQAYPDRRIVFIAEIYRSDLYHRYVEYGLFDYLYDKIGLYDCLRRLLGEESVLGNCNDITRIHNELNYIDRHMVRFLENHDEVRIAAKQFTGNPWKSIPAAVCTATMHSGPFMIYFGQEIGVDSVGPKGFQGDDGRTTIFDYW
;
A
#
# COMPACT_ATOMS: atom_id res chain seq x y z
N MET A 1 -2.42 18.42 15.51
CA MET A 1 -1.75 17.31 14.80
C MET A 1 -2.88 16.57 14.10
N THR A 2 -3.11 16.87 12.82
CA THR A 2 -4.36 16.50 12.11
C THR A 2 -4.10 15.58 10.91
N ASP A 3 -2.87 15.14 10.70
CA ASP A 3 -2.53 14.31 9.56
C ASP A 3 -1.29 13.45 9.81
N TRP A 4 -1.26 12.22 9.27
CA TRP A 4 -0.18 11.24 9.47
C TRP A 4 1.06 11.51 8.60
N PHE A 5 0.96 12.44 7.64
CA PHE A 5 2.04 12.95 6.78
C PHE A 5 3.17 13.68 7.53
N GLU A 6 3.14 13.79 8.85
CA GLU A 6 4.21 14.44 9.61
C GLU A 6 5.50 13.59 9.66
N THR A 7 5.41 12.27 9.49
CA THR A 7 6.58 11.38 9.54
C THR A 7 7.45 11.47 8.29
N ILE A 8 6.87 11.78 7.12
CA ILE A 8 7.63 12.03 5.89
C ILE A 8 8.39 13.36 5.93
N LYS A 9 7.97 14.30 6.81
CA LYS A 9 8.62 15.61 6.99
C LYS A 9 9.84 15.55 7.92
N LEU A 10 10.12 14.38 8.50
CA LEU A 10 11.30 14.17 9.32
C LEU A 10 12.57 14.21 8.45
N ASN A 11 13.69 14.59 9.06
CA ASN A 11 14.95 14.71 8.34
C ASN A 11 15.58 13.33 8.06
N TYR A 12 15.30 12.77 6.88
CA TYR A 12 15.93 11.55 6.37
C TYR A 12 17.28 11.80 5.69
N GLY A 13 17.83 13.01 5.77
CA GLY A 13 19.05 13.40 5.06
C GLY A 13 18.78 13.94 3.66
N ILE A 14 17.57 14.41 3.36
CA ILE A 14 17.27 15.13 2.13
C ILE A 14 16.97 16.59 2.46
N ASP A 15 17.65 17.49 1.78
CA ASP A 15 17.27 18.90 1.76
C ASP A 15 16.14 19.11 0.75
N ASN A 16 14.93 19.32 1.27
CA ASN A 16 13.74 19.51 0.45
C ASN A 16 13.77 20.77 -0.44
N ALA A 17 14.61 21.77 -0.12
CA ALA A 17 14.74 22.98 -0.94
C ALA A 17 15.65 22.77 -2.14
N THR A 18 16.66 21.90 -2.02
CA THR A 18 17.68 21.70 -3.06
C THR A 18 17.65 20.31 -3.70
N GLY A 19 16.94 19.35 -3.11
CA GLY A 19 16.93 17.94 -3.50
C GLY A 19 18.25 17.22 -3.19
N LYS A 20 19.16 17.85 -2.45
CA LYS A 20 20.49 17.29 -2.16
C LYS A 20 20.45 16.30 -0.99
N ASN A 21 21.17 15.20 -1.15
CA ASN A 21 21.29 14.15 -0.16
C ASN A 21 22.50 14.38 0.77
N TYR A 22 22.30 14.14 2.06
CA TYR A 22 23.26 14.21 3.16
C TYR A 22 23.16 12.93 3.98
N PHE A 23 23.73 11.84 3.45
CA PHE A 23 23.74 10.52 4.09
C PHE A 23 25.05 10.22 4.83
N ASP A 24 26.03 11.13 4.76
CA ASP A 24 27.29 11.04 5.48
C ASP A 24 27.59 12.40 6.18
N PRO A 25 27.63 12.45 7.53
CA PRO A 25 27.32 11.35 8.45
C PRO A 25 25.85 10.91 8.34
N ARG A 26 25.58 9.63 8.60
CA ARG A 26 24.23 9.06 8.53
C ARG A 26 23.25 9.84 9.42
N PRO A 27 22.06 10.21 8.91
CA PRO A 27 21.10 10.97 9.69
C PRO A 27 20.70 10.24 10.98
N PRO A 28 20.70 10.90 12.16
CA PRO A 28 20.33 10.28 13.43
C PRO A 28 18.92 9.70 13.46
N LEU A 29 18.03 10.16 12.58
CA LEU A 29 16.68 9.63 12.41
C LEU A 29 16.69 8.15 12.02
N TRP A 30 17.64 7.73 11.18
CA TRP A 30 17.73 6.37 10.67
C TRP A 30 17.87 5.38 11.84
N ASP A 31 18.80 5.65 12.76
CA ASP A 31 19.00 4.83 13.96
C ASP A 31 17.81 4.86 14.92
N LYS A 32 17.10 5.99 15.02
CA LYS A 32 15.88 6.08 15.84
C LYS A 32 14.77 5.19 15.29
N ILE A 33 14.52 5.21 13.99
CA ILE A 33 13.50 4.36 13.37
C ILE A 33 13.88 2.89 13.49
N PHE A 34 15.15 2.54 13.27
CA PHE A 34 15.63 1.19 13.49
C PHE A 34 15.33 0.68 14.91
N ARG A 35 15.57 1.49 15.95
CA ARG A 35 15.25 1.13 17.34
C ARG A 35 13.75 0.94 17.57
N ILE A 36 12.91 1.77 16.96
CA ILE A 36 11.45 1.67 17.06
C ILE A 36 10.96 0.36 16.42
N LEU A 37 11.42 0.05 15.20
CA LEU A 37 11.03 -1.19 14.53
C LEU A 37 11.56 -2.42 15.29
N SER A 38 12.80 -2.38 15.75
CA SER A 38 13.41 -3.44 16.56
C SER A 38 12.59 -3.73 17.83
N TYR A 39 12.16 -2.69 18.54
CA TYR A 39 11.29 -2.85 19.70
C TYR A 39 10.01 -3.63 19.36
N TRP A 40 9.33 -3.30 18.25
CA TRP A 40 8.11 -4.00 17.87
C TRP A 40 8.37 -5.42 17.37
N ILE A 41 9.46 -5.63 16.64
CA ILE A 41 9.92 -6.96 16.27
C ILE A 41 10.10 -7.79 17.54
N ASP A 42 10.80 -7.29 18.57
CA ASP A 42 10.99 -7.99 19.84
C ASP A 42 9.67 -8.30 20.58
N LYS A 43 8.56 -7.63 20.25
CA LYS A 43 7.21 -7.95 20.74
C LYS A 43 6.51 -9.07 19.96
N GLY A 44 7.11 -9.57 18.89
CA GLY A 44 6.63 -10.74 18.16
C GLY A 44 5.85 -10.42 16.88
N ILE A 45 5.89 -9.19 16.36
CA ILE A 45 5.28 -8.91 15.05
C ILE A 45 6.10 -9.52 13.91
N ASP A 46 5.44 -9.78 12.78
CA ASP A 46 6.04 -10.43 11.61
C ASP A 46 6.31 -9.49 10.43
N GLY A 47 5.96 -8.22 10.53
CA GLY A 47 6.16 -7.28 9.44
C GLY A 47 5.60 -5.88 9.65
N PHE A 48 5.85 -5.03 8.67
CA PHE A 48 5.48 -3.62 8.65
C PHE A 48 4.84 -3.24 7.32
N ARG A 49 3.70 -2.54 7.39
CA ARG A 49 3.18 -1.75 6.27
C ARG A 49 3.72 -0.33 6.40
N CYS A 50 4.46 0.13 5.41
CA CYS A 50 5.08 1.44 5.34
C CYS A 50 4.19 2.40 4.55
N ASP A 51 3.58 3.33 5.26
CA ASP A 51 2.74 4.41 4.74
C ASP A 51 3.57 5.38 3.89
N MET A 52 3.02 5.81 2.75
CA MET A 52 3.62 6.77 1.81
C MET A 52 5.13 6.54 1.59
N ALA A 53 5.53 5.28 1.39
CA ALA A 53 6.93 4.86 1.37
C ALA A 53 7.73 5.56 0.27
N GLU A 54 7.07 5.94 -0.83
CA GLU A 54 7.65 6.67 -1.95
C GLU A 54 8.15 8.09 -1.62
N MET A 55 7.64 8.68 -0.53
CA MET A 55 8.03 10.00 -0.04
C MET A 55 9.27 9.97 0.85
N VAL A 56 9.74 8.78 1.22
CA VAL A 56 10.94 8.57 2.03
C VAL A 56 12.05 8.03 1.12
N PRO A 57 13.31 8.51 1.22
CA PRO A 57 14.40 8.03 0.37
C PRO A 57 14.54 6.51 0.37
N VAL A 58 14.68 5.93 -0.81
CA VAL A 58 14.90 4.48 -0.96
C VAL A 58 16.21 4.02 -0.34
N GLU A 59 17.21 4.90 -0.24
CA GLU A 59 18.48 4.64 0.43
C GLU A 59 18.29 4.39 1.93
N PHE A 60 17.34 5.11 2.56
CA PHE A 60 16.94 4.84 3.95
C PHE A 60 16.30 3.45 4.06
N TRP A 61 15.37 3.12 3.16
CA TRP A 61 14.69 1.83 3.18
C TRP A 61 15.67 0.66 2.98
N HIS A 62 16.57 0.79 2.01
CA HIS A 62 17.63 -0.20 1.77
C HIS A 62 18.45 -0.42 3.04
N TRP A 63 18.98 0.65 3.64
CA TRP A 63 19.76 0.54 4.87
C TRP A 63 18.95 -0.09 6.00
N LEU A 64 17.71 0.33 6.20
CA LEU A 64 16.85 -0.13 7.30
C LEU A 64 16.55 -1.62 7.16
N ILE A 65 16.10 -2.06 5.98
CA ILE A 65 15.70 -3.45 5.72
C ILE A 65 16.92 -4.37 5.80
N VAL A 66 18.08 -3.97 5.26
CA VAL A 66 19.34 -4.72 5.43
C VAL A 66 19.69 -4.84 6.91
N THR A 67 19.65 -3.74 7.65
CA THR A 67 20.02 -3.72 9.08
C THR A 67 19.08 -4.59 9.92
N ILE A 68 17.77 -4.54 9.66
CA ILE A 68 16.78 -5.39 10.35
C ILE A 68 17.00 -6.87 10.04
N ARG A 69 17.19 -7.23 8.76
CA ARG A 69 17.45 -8.63 8.36
C ARG A 69 18.75 -9.17 8.97
N GLN A 70 19.77 -8.32 9.15
CA GLN A 70 21.01 -8.69 9.83
C GLN A 70 20.85 -8.83 11.35
N ALA A 71 20.05 -7.97 11.98
CA ALA A 71 19.79 -8.02 13.43
C ALA A 71 18.89 -9.19 13.83
N TYR A 72 18.01 -9.64 12.91
CA TYR A 72 17.04 -10.69 13.15
C TYR A 72 17.10 -11.81 12.09
N PRO A 73 18.25 -12.50 11.91
CA PRO A 73 18.47 -13.44 10.81
C PRO A 73 17.55 -14.67 10.86
N ASP A 74 17.13 -15.09 12.05
CA ASP A 74 16.25 -16.24 12.25
C ASP A 74 14.75 -15.91 12.10
N ARG A 75 14.42 -14.64 11.77
CA ARG A 75 13.05 -14.17 11.66
C ARG A 75 12.79 -13.58 10.29
N ARG A 76 11.69 -14.02 9.66
CA ARG A 76 11.21 -13.42 8.41
C ARG A 76 10.32 -12.22 8.73
N ILE A 77 10.91 -11.02 8.71
CA ILE A 77 10.17 -9.75 8.85
C ILE A 77 9.79 -9.24 7.46
N VAL A 78 8.48 -9.18 7.19
CA VAL A 78 7.92 -8.75 5.90
C VAL A 78 7.78 -7.23 5.86
N PHE A 79 8.22 -6.60 4.77
CA PHE A 79 8.00 -5.18 4.52
C PHE A 79 7.06 -4.97 3.33
N ILE A 80 5.98 -4.23 3.56
CA ILE A 80 4.98 -3.88 2.54
C ILE A 80 4.97 -2.37 2.36
N ALA A 81 5.21 -1.86 1.16
CA ALA A 81 5.20 -0.43 0.88
C ALA A 81 3.94 0.03 0.16
N GLU A 82 3.42 1.17 0.60
CA GLU A 82 2.47 1.96 -0.18
C GLU A 82 3.23 2.88 -1.15
N ILE A 83 3.04 2.64 -2.45
CA ILE A 83 3.68 3.40 -3.53
C ILE A 83 2.62 3.64 -4.62
N TYR A 84 2.44 4.90 -4.98
CA TYR A 84 1.51 5.41 -5.98
C TYR A 84 2.25 5.92 -7.23
N ARG A 85 3.49 5.46 -7.43
CA ARG A 85 4.30 5.73 -8.60
C ARG A 85 4.84 4.44 -9.17
N SER A 86 4.18 3.94 -10.23
CA SER A 86 4.55 2.68 -10.88
C SER A 86 5.97 2.71 -11.47
N ASP A 87 6.47 3.88 -11.87
CA ASP A 87 7.85 4.08 -12.33
C ASP A 87 8.90 3.77 -11.25
N LEU A 88 8.52 3.76 -9.98
CA LEU A 88 9.41 3.47 -8.85
C LEU A 88 9.35 2.01 -8.37
N TYR A 89 8.39 1.20 -8.83
CA TYR A 89 8.16 -0.15 -8.29
C TYR A 89 9.40 -1.04 -8.31
N HIS A 90 10.08 -1.14 -9.46
CA HIS A 90 11.32 -1.90 -9.59
C HIS A 90 12.39 -1.42 -8.61
N ARG A 91 12.57 -0.10 -8.48
CA ARG A 91 13.57 0.47 -7.57
C ARG A 91 13.30 0.08 -6.11
N TYR A 92 12.04 0.08 -5.69
CA TYR A 92 11.69 -0.27 -4.30
C TYR A 92 11.72 -1.77 -4.02
N VAL A 93 11.46 -2.62 -5.01
CA VAL A 93 11.61 -4.08 -4.87
C VAL A 93 13.09 -4.48 -4.92
N GLU A 94 13.82 -4.04 -5.94
CA GLU A 94 15.18 -4.51 -6.22
C GLU A 94 16.24 -3.83 -5.34
N TYR A 95 16.14 -2.51 -5.15
CA TYR A 95 17.07 -1.77 -4.31
C TYR A 95 16.49 -1.48 -2.92
N GLY A 96 15.23 -1.07 -2.81
CA GLY A 96 14.58 -0.86 -1.51
C GLY A 96 14.39 -2.14 -0.70
N LEU A 97 14.41 -3.32 -1.36
CA LEU A 97 14.27 -4.64 -0.76
C LEU A 97 12.92 -4.93 -0.10
N PHE A 98 11.89 -4.16 -0.46
CA PHE A 98 10.52 -4.43 -0.02
C PHE A 98 10.05 -5.79 -0.50
N ASP A 99 9.39 -6.54 0.38
CA ASP A 99 8.81 -7.83 0.02
C ASP A 99 7.59 -7.65 -0.85
N TYR A 100 6.75 -6.64 -0.55
CA TYR A 100 5.57 -6.35 -1.35
C TYR A 100 5.26 -4.85 -1.51
N LEU A 101 4.57 -4.47 -2.59
CA LEU A 101 4.03 -3.12 -2.84
C LEU A 101 2.52 -3.17 -3.06
N TYR A 102 1.79 -2.11 -2.73
CA TYR A 102 0.35 -2.01 -3.03
C TYR A 102 0.09 -1.84 -4.53
N ASP A 103 -0.74 -2.71 -5.13
CA ASP A 103 -1.17 -2.64 -6.54
C ASP A 103 -2.36 -1.68 -6.73
N LYS A 104 -2.16 -0.41 -6.33
CA LYS A 104 -3.22 0.61 -6.35
C LYS A 104 -3.45 1.16 -7.75
N ILE A 105 -2.40 1.70 -8.38
CA ILE A 105 -2.52 2.36 -9.70
C ILE A 105 -2.58 1.37 -10.87
N GLY A 106 -2.12 0.14 -10.64
CA GLY A 106 -2.25 -0.94 -11.60
C GLY A 106 -3.64 -1.56 -11.58
N LEU A 107 -3.74 -2.76 -11.01
CA LEU A 107 -4.94 -3.57 -11.15
C LEU A 107 -6.15 -2.96 -10.43
N TYR A 108 -5.98 -2.38 -9.23
CA TYR A 108 -7.10 -1.81 -8.49
C TYR A 108 -7.82 -0.70 -9.29
N ASP A 109 -7.11 0.33 -9.76
CA ASP A 109 -7.71 1.42 -10.55
C ASP A 109 -8.34 0.89 -11.87
N CYS A 110 -7.75 -0.15 -12.47
CA CYS A 110 -8.33 -0.83 -13.64
C CYS A 110 -9.68 -1.51 -13.32
N LEU A 111 -9.73 -2.32 -12.26
CA LEU A 111 -10.96 -3.01 -11.83
C LEU A 111 -12.02 -2.02 -11.36
N ARG A 112 -11.62 -0.94 -10.68
CA ARG A 112 -12.51 0.14 -10.29
C ARG A 112 -13.19 0.77 -11.50
N ARG A 113 -12.43 1.05 -12.55
CA ARG A 113 -12.98 1.57 -13.81
C ARG A 113 -13.93 0.58 -14.46
N LEU A 114 -13.59 -0.72 -14.49
CA LEU A 114 -14.41 -1.76 -15.11
C LEU A 114 -15.74 -2.01 -14.38
N LEU A 115 -15.76 -1.90 -13.05
CA LEU A 115 -16.93 -2.22 -12.23
C LEU A 115 -17.78 -1.01 -11.82
N GLY A 116 -17.19 0.18 -11.77
CA GLY A 116 -17.82 1.38 -11.26
C GLY A 116 -18.66 2.13 -12.29
N GLU A 117 -19.06 3.36 -11.93
CA GLU A 117 -19.85 4.26 -12.78
C GLU A 117 -19.15 4.58 -14.11
N GLU A 118 -17.81 4.53 -14.14
CA GLU A 118 -16.99 4.77 -15.33
C GLU A 118 -16.77 3.52 -16.20
N SER A 119 -17.55 2.44 -16.01
CA SER A 119 -17.42 1.17 -16.76
C SER A 119 -17.48 1.31 -18.28
N VAL A 120 -18.16 2.34 -18.80
CA VAL A 120 -18.17 2.67 -20.23
C VAL A 120 -16.79 3.04 -20.78
N LEU A 121 -15.86 3.47 -19.92
CA LEU A 121 -14.46 3.78 -20.24
C LEU A 121 -13.52 2.59 -19.95
N GLY A 122 -14.03 1.51 -19.36
CA GLY A 122 -13.25 0.34 -18.99
C GLY A 122 -12.90 -0.56 -20.18
N ASN A 123 -11.69 -1.11 -20.18
CA ASN A 123 -11.26 -2.07 -21.19
C ASN A 123 -10.51 -3.24 -20.55
N CYS A 124 -10.96 -4.48 -20.76
CA CYS A 124 -10.29 -5.66 -20.22
C CYS A 124 -8.85 -5.85 -20.74
N ASN A 125 -8.50 -5.27 -21.90
CA ASN A 125 -7.13 -5.28 -22.41
C ASN A 125 -6.14 -4.56 -21.47
N ASP A 126 -6.63 -3.63 -20.63
CA ASP A 126 -5.79 -2.95 -19.64
C ASP A 126 -5.25 -3.92 -18.60
N ILE A 127 -5.98 -4.99 -18.25
CA ILE A 127 -5.50 -6.00 -17.30
C ILE A 127 -4.23 -6.68 -17.83
N THR A 128 -4.25 -7.07 -19.11
CA THR A 128 -3.08 -7.66 -19.78
C THR A 128 -1.93 -6.67 -19.89
N ARG A 129 -2.22 -5.41 -20.25
CA ARG A 129 -1.22 -4.35 -20.34
C ARG A 129 -0.52 -4.12 -19.00
N ILE A 130 -1.29 -3.94 -17.92
CA ILE A 130 -0.78 -3.72 -16.56
C ILE A 130 0.06 -4.92 -16.10
N HIS A 131 -0.41 -6.14 -16.34
CA HIS A 131 0.36 -7.34 -16.01
C HIS A 131 1.73 -7.36 -16.73
N ASN A 132 1.76 -6.97 -18.00
CA ASN A 132 3.01 -6.89 -18.77
C ASN A 132 3.91 -5.73 -18.29
N GLU A 133 3.34 -4.59 -17.89
CA GLU A 133 4.07 -3.43 -17.36
C GLU A 133 4.77 -3.72 -16.04
N LEU A 134 4.21 -4.61 -15.21
CA LEU A 134 4.85 -5.08 -13.97
C LEU A 134 6.13 -5.89 -14.23
N ASN A 135 6.34 -6.40 -15.45
CA ASN A 135 7.61 -7.01 -15.88
C ASN A 135 8.25 -7.93 -14.81
N TYR A 136 7.53 -9.00 -14.44
CA TYR A 136 7.94 -10.07 -13.49
C TYR A 136 7.95 -9.73 -11.99
N ILE A 137 7.54 -8.52 -11.58
CA ILE A 137 7.39 -8.15 -10.16
C ILE A 137 5.95 -8.35 -9.63
N ASP A 138 5.05 -8.94 -10.41
CA ASP A 138 3.66 -9.23 -10.03
C ASP A 138 3.53 -10.05 -8.73
N ARG A 139 4.51 -10.93 -8.47
CA ARG A 139 4.63 -11.69 -7.21
C ARG A 139 4.88 -10.83 -5.97
N HIS A 140 5.40 -9.62 -6.17
CA HIS A 140 5.63 -8.62 -5.13
C HIS A 140 4.42 -7.68 -4.97
N MET A 141 3.35 -7.83 -5.75
CA MET A 141 2.20 -6.94 -5.64
C MET A 141 1.19 -7.48 -4.61
N VAL A 142 0.89 -6.69 -3.58
CA VAL A 142 -0.30 -6.86 -2.74
C VAL A 142 -1.49 -6.33 -3.51
N ARG A 143 -2.35 -7.25 -3.94
CA ARG A 143 -3.56 -6.87 -4.64
C ARG A 143 -4.75 -6.86 -3.69
N PHE A 144 -5.68 -5.95 -3.93
CA PHE A 144 -6.88 -5.76 -3.13
C PHE A 144 -8.01 -5.20 -4.00
N LEU A 145 -9.23 -5.25 -3.47
CA LEU A 145 -10.41 -4.64 -4.11
C LEU A 145 -10.88 -3.37 -3.41
N GLU A 146 -10.52 -3.21 -2.15
CA GLU A 146 -10.80 -2.06 -1.30
C GLU A 146 -9.82 -2.07 -0.11
N ASN A 147 -9.69 -0.92 0.55
CA ASN A 147 -8.97 -0.77 1.82
C ASN A 147 -9.61 0.42 2.58
N HIS A 148 -8.89 1.00 3.55
CA HIS A 148 -9.40 2.11 4.35
C HIS A 148 -9.45 3.46 3.60
N ASP A 149 -8.60 3.67 2.60
CA ASP A 149 -8.55 4.88 1.77
C ASP A 149 -9.45 4.79 0.53
N GLU A 150 -9.96 3.59 0.24
CA GLU A 150 -10.73 3.30 -0.96
C GLU A 150 -12.21 3.08 -0.67
N VAL A 151 -13.05 3.36 -1.67
CA VAL A 151 -14.51 3.20 -1.55
C VAL A 151 -14.83 1.72 -1.40
N ARG A 152 -15.72 1.39 -0.46
CA ARG A 152 -16.24 0.03 -0.30
C ARG A 152 -16.85 -0.44 -1.61
N ILE A 153 -16.52 -1.64 -2.05
CA ILE A 153 -16.99 -2.22 -3.30
C ILE A 153 -18.50 -2.40 -3.30
N ALA A 154 -19.09 -2.70 -2.15
CA ALA A 154 -20.53 -2.80 -1.97
C ALA A 154 -21.24 -1.42 -2.00
N ALA A 155 -20.50 -0.31 -1.81
CA ALA A 155 -21.07 1.02 -1.74
C ALA A 155 -21.79 1.41 -3.03
N LYS A 156 -22.85 2.21 -2.87
CA LYS A 156 -23.61 2.78 -3.98
C LYS A 156 -22.72 3.58 -4.92
N GLN A 157 -21.74 4.30 -4.38
CA GLN A 157 -20.72 5.08 -5.10
C GLN A 157 -19.75 4.21 -5.92
N PHE A 158 -19.81 2.89 -5.77
CA PHE A 158 -18.99 1.95 -6.52
C PHE A 158 -19.85 0.95 -7.30
N THR A 159 -20.19 -0.22 -6.73
CA THR A 159 -20.98 -1.23 -7.48
C THR A 159 -22.45 -1.29 -7.05
N GLY A 160 -22.75 -0.80 -5.83
CA GLY A 160 -24.05 -0.90 -5.15
C GLY A 160 -24.53 -2.32 -4.90
N ASN A 161 -23.72 -3.34 -5.21
CA ASN A 161 -24.06 -4.74 -5.04
C ASN A 161 -22.77 -5.57 -4.93
N PRO A 162 -22.47 -6.14 -3.74
CA PRO A 162 -21.23 -6.87 -3.52
C PRO A 162 -21.04 -8.06 -4.48
N TRP A 163 -22.11 -8.67 -4.98
CA TRP A 163 -22.03 -9.80 -5.92
C TRP A 163 -21.42 -9.42 -7.27
N LYS A 164 -21.47 -8.14 -7.66
CA LYS A 164 -20.80 -7.64 -8.87
C LYS A 164 -19.28 -7.62 -8.74
N SER A 165 -18.73 -7.71 -7.53
CA SER A 165 -17.29 -7.75 -7.28
C SER A 165 -16.65 -9.12 -7.54
N ILE A 166 -17.44 -10.20 -7.63
CA ILE A 166 -16.92 -11.57 -7.73
C ILE A 166 -15.94 -11.75 -8.90
N PRO A 167 -16.24 -11.30 -10.13
CA PRO A 167 -15.29 -11.43 -11.23
C PRO A 167 -13.95 -10.72 -10.94
N ALA A 168 -13.99 -9.53 -10.32
CA ALA A 168 -12.79 -8.82 -9.92
C ALA A 168 -12.04 -9.57 -8.82
N ALA A 169 -12.72 -10.14 -7.82
CA ALA A 169 -12.09 -10.94 -6.78
C ALA A 169 -11.36 -12.16 -7.36
N VAL A 170 -11.98 -12.85 -8.31
CA VAL A 170 -11.36 -13.98 -9.02
C VAL A 170 -10.13 -13.51 -9.78
N CYS A 171 -10.23 -12.49 -10.64
CA CYS A 171 -9.09 -11.95 -11.38
C CYS A 171 -7.95 -11.54 -10.44
N THR A 172 -8.26 -10.80 -9.37
CA THR A 172 -7.27 -10.34 -8.40
C THR A 172 -6.56 -11.50 -7.72
N ALA A 173 -7.30 -12.52 -7.27
CA ALA A 173 -6.74 -13.64 -6.52
C ALA A 173 -6.03 -14.70 -7.38
N THR A 174 -6.36 -14.84 -8.68
CA THR A 174 -5.85 -15.95 -9.51
C THR A 174 -4.87 -15.55 -10.61
N MET A 175 -4.69 -14.25 -10.89
CA MET A 175 -3.82 -13.79 -11.98
C MET A 175 -2.36 -13.49 -11.58
N HIS A 176 -1.96 -13.75 -10.35
CA HIS A 176 -0.59 -13.55 -9.87
C HIS A 176 -0.23 -14.52 -8.74
N SER A 177 1.02 -14.51 -8.31
CA SER A 177 1.54 -15.33 -7.21
C SER A 177 1.85 -14.53 -5.92
N GLY A 178 1.47 -13.26 -5.89
CA GLY A 178 1.60 -12.40 -4.71
C GLY A 178 0.40 -12.54 -3.75
N PRO A 179 0.40 -11.78 -2.65
CA PRO A 179 -0.68 -11.82 -1.67
C PRO A 179 -1.93 -11.07 -2.15
N PHE A 180 -3.09 -11.63 -1.82
CA PHE A 180 -4.39 -10.98 -1.95
C PHE A 180 -4.87 -10.51 -0.57
N MET A 181 -5.10 -9.20 -0.43
CA MET A 181 -5.59 -8.59 0.80
C MET A 181 -7.12 -8.47 0.73
N ILE A 182 -7.77 -9.03 1.75
CA ILE A 182 -9.20 -8.87 2.01
C ILE A 182 -9.35 -7.82 3.10
N TYR A 183 -10.12 -6.77 2.83
CA TYR A 183 -10.44 -5.77 3.84
C TYR A 183 -11.60 -6.24 4.72
N PHE A 184 -11.59 -5.90 6.01
CA PHE A 184 -12.53 -6.47 6.96
C PHE A 184 -13.99 -6.20 6.55
N GLY A 185 -14.85 -7.21 6.56
CA GLY A 185 -16.26 -7.09 6.17
C GLY A 185 -16.49 -7.16 4.65
N GLN A 186 -15.45 -7.07 3.82
CA GLN A 186 -15.57 -7.23 2.38
C GLN A 186 -16.13 -8.63 2.02
N GLU A 187 -15.73 -9.66 2.79
CA GLU A 187 -16.11 -11.05 2.59
C GLU A 187 -17.60 -11.35 2.83
N ILE A 188 -18.28 -10.50 3.60
CA ILE A 188 -19.73 -10.56 3.83
C ILE A 188 -20.48 -9.42 3.11
N GLY A 189 -19.78 -8.60 2.32
CA GLY A 189 -20.36 -7.50 1.57
C GLY A 189 -20.81 -6.31 2.41
N VAL A 190 -20.07 -5.96 3.47
CA VAL A 190 -20.34 -4.76 4.27
C VAL A 190 -20.34 -3.51 3.37
N ASP A 191 -21.42 -2.76 3.46
CA ASP A 191 -21.60 -1.47 2.78
C ASP A 191 -21.02 -0.32 3.64
N SER A 192 -20.80 0.85 3.05
CA SER A 192 -20.37 2.08 3.72
C SER A 192 -21.53 2.83 4.42
N VAL A 193 -22.72 2.23 4.50
CA VAL A 193 -23.90 2.86 5.13
C VAL A 193 -23.73 2.87 6.66
N GLY A 194 -23.56 4.07 7.23
CA GLY A 194 -23.44 4.26 8.68
C GLY A 194 -23.60 5.72 9.10
N PRO A 195 -23.63 6.01 10.42
CA PRO A 195 -23.67 7.37 10.95
C PRO A 195 -22.46 8.16 10.43
N LYS A 196 -22.74 9.31 9.82
CA LYS A 196 -21.79 10.14 9.09
C LYS A 196 -21.19 11.16 10.06
N GLY A 197 -20.06 10.84 10.66
CA GLY A 197 -19.33 11.80 11.50
C GLY A 197 -18.56 12.81 10.63
N PHE A 198 -17.28 13.03 10.91
CA PHE A 198 -16.49 14.07 10.23
C PHE A 198 -16.21 13.77 8.75
N GLN A 199 -16.26 12.50 8.35
CA GLN A 199 -15.90 12.05 7.00
C GLN A 199 -17.05 12.15 5.97
N GLY A 200 -18.29 12.33 6.42
CA GLY A 200 -19.45 12.43 5.51
C GLY A 200 -19.81 11.12 4.80
N ASP A 201 -20.37 11.20 3.58
CA ASP A 201 -20.84 10.06 2.77
C ASP A 201 -19.98 9.88 1.51
N ASP A 202 -18.72 9.56 1.70
CA ASP A 202 -17.73 9.35 0.62
C ASP A 202 -17.65 7.88 0.15
N GLY A 203 -18.42 6.99 0.77
CA GLY A 203 -18.44 5.57 0.44
C GLY A 203 -17.29 4.76 1.06
N ARG A 204 -16.49 5.36 1.96
CA ARG A 204 -15.36 4.71 2.62
C ARG A 204 -15.74 4.25 4.03
N THR A 205 -14.87 3.44 4.63
CA THR A 205 -15.00 3.13 6.07
C THR A 205 -14.55 4.35 6.86
N THR A 206 -15.28 4.71 7.92
CA THR A 206 -14.82 5.79 8.77
C THR A 206 -13.53 5.39 9.50
N ILE A 207 -12.51 6.24 9.37
CA ILE A 207 -11.23 6.11 10.10
C ILE A 207 -11.11 7.11 11.26
N PHE A 208 -12.03 8.08 11.34
CA PHE A 208 -12.01 9.17 12.32
C PHE A 208 -13.18 9.13 13.31
N ASP A 209 -14.24 8.39 12.99
CA ASP A 209 -15.41 8.32 13.87
C ASP A 209 -15.29 7.10 14.78
N TYR A 210 -14.99 7.35 16.05
CA TYR A 210 -15.06 6.35 17.12
C TYR A 210 -16.48 6.37 17.70
N TRP A 211 -17.11 5.20 17.82
CA TRP A 211 -18.42 4.98 18.44
C TRP A 211 -18.30 4.55 19.89
#